data_AF-A0A1Q8Z8K1-F1
#
_entry.id   AF-A0A1Q8Z8K1-F1
#
_cell.length_a   1.000
_cell.length_b   1.000
_cell.length_c   1.000
_cell.angle_alpha   90.00
_cell.angle_beta   90.00
_cell.angle_gamma   90.00
#
_symmetry.space_group_name_H-M   'P 1'
#
loop_
_entity.id
_entity.type
_entity.pdbx_description
1 polymer ?
#
loop_
_entity_poly.entity_id
_entity_poly.type
_entity_poly.pdbx_seq_one_letter_code
_entity_poly.pdbx_strand_id
1 'polypeptide(L)'
;MFPTILPIRAILFQLLFLFSSTLIEAAILHQRLLFSRKVAIEYAASLNLLSTFMGWLAFFEVQALLPVEMKVQLISYILYDQPFPGPWASSVNSFLILSGLLTFFCTVFVELTSLTLLDILLEKKKLKDLNETKINRYRDKQLRTEAADATRNRTLTMLLANACSYGLILLVLLLRAVG
;
A
#
# COMPACT_ATOMS: atom_id res chain seq x y z
N MET A 1 -31.13 17.38 3.40
CA MET A 1 -30.22 18.18 4.23
C MET A 1 -29.28 17.17 4.90
N PHE A 2 -28.11 16.91 4.31
CA PHE A 2 -27.14 16.00 4.92
C PHE A 2 -26.57 16.71 6.14
N PRO A 3 -26.67 16.16 7.36
CA PRO A 3 -25.86 16.71 8.44
C PRO A 3 -24.41 16.49 8.00
N THR A 4 -23.66 17.58 7.86
CA THR A 4 -22.25 17.62 7.50
C THR A 4 -21.42 17.08 8.67
N ILE A 5 -21.64 15.80 9.01
CA ILE A 5 -20.82 15.08 9.95
C ILE A 5 -19.57 14.73 9.15
N LEU A 6 -18.51 15.51 9.34
CA LEU A 6 -17.19 15.20 8.80
C LEU A 6 -16.85 13.74 9.16
N PRO A 7 -16.31 12.94 8.22
CA PRO A 7 -15.96 11.55 8.48
C PRO A 7 -14.64 11.47 9.29
N ILE A 8 -14.59 12.14 10.44
CA ILE A 8 -13.43 12.24 11.34
C ILE A 8 -12.94 10.84 11.69
N ARG A 9 -13.87 9.90 11.91
CA ARG A 9 -13.56 8.50 12.22
C ARG A 9 -12.76 7.84 11.09
N ALA A 10 -13.20 7.98 9.85
CA ALA A 10 -12.50 7.42 8.69
C ALA A 10 -11.10 8.02 8.53
N ILE A 11 -10.97 9.34 8.73
CA ILE A 11 -9.68 10.04 8.67
C ILE A 11 -8.72 9.53 9.75
N LEU A 12 -9.19 9.39 10.99
CA LEU A 12 -8.37 8.89 12.10
C LEU A 12 -7.90 7.45 11.87
N PHE A 13 -8.79 6.56 11.40
CA PHE A 13 -8.41 5.20 11.05
C PHE A 13 -7.42 5.16 9.88
N GLN A 14 -7.62 5.98 8.86
CA GLN A 14 -6.70 6.07 7.74
C GLN A 14 -5.31 6.50 8.20
N LEU A 15 -5.21 7.52 9.07
CA LEU A 15 -3.94 7.95 9.63
C LEU A 15 -3.30 6.85 10.48
N LEU A 16 -4.08 6.20 11.35
CA LEU A 16 -3.60 5.09 12.17
C LEU A 16 -3.00 3.97 11.30
N PHE A 17 -3.73 3.52 10.28
CA PHE A 17 -3.26 2.48 9.38
C PHE A 17 -2.03 2.91 8.59
N LEU A 18 -2.00 4.14 8.09
CA LEU A 18 -0.85 4.68 7.38
C LEU A 18 0.40 4.70 8.26
N PHE A 19 0.29 5.19 9.50
CA PHE A 19 1.39 5.23 10.46
C PHE A 19 1.86 3.81 10.83
N SER A 20 0.92 2.92 11.18
CA SER A 20 1.25 1.55 11.55
C SER A 20 1.93 0.80 10.41
N SER A 21 1.40 0.88 9.19
CA SER A 21 1.98 0.24 8.00
C SER A 21 3.37 0.77 7.71
N THR A 22 3.54 2.09 7.73
CA THR A 22 4.85 2.75 7.51
C THR A 22 5.91 2.27 8.51
N LEU A 23 5.56 2.13 9.79
CA LEU A 23 6.51 1.68 10.82
C LEU A 23 6.90 0.21 10.64
N ILE A 24 5.93 -0.66 10.34
CA ILE A 24 6.16 -2.10 10.14
C ILE A 24 7.03 -2.31 8.89
N GLU A 25 6.66 -1.68 7.78
CA GLU A 25 7.42 -1.78 6.54
C GLU A 25 8.82 -1.19 6.67
N ALA A 26 8.98 -0.04 7.33
CA ALA A 26 10.30 0.53 7.58
C ALA A 26 11.19 -0.43 8.39
N ALA A 27 10.63 -1.11 9.39
CA ALA A 27 11.36 -2.09 10.18
C ALA A 27 11.81 -3.29 9.33
N ILE A 28 10.92 -3.81 8.48
CA ILE A 28 11.22 -4.96 7.60
C ILE A 28 12.22 -4.58 6.51
N LEU A 29 12.05 -3.41 5.87
CA LEU A 29 12.99 -2.86 4.89
C LEU A 29 14.38 -2.67 5.49
N HIS A 30 14.46 -2.12 6.70
CA HIS A 30 15.74 -1.95 7.41
C HIS A 30 16.43 -3.30 7.66
N GLN A 31 15.68 -4.30 8.14
CA GLN A 31 16.23 -5.61 8.49
C GLN A 31 16.60 -6.46 7.27
N ARG A 32 15.83 -6.39 6.18
CA ARG A 32 15.94 -7.31 5.03
C ARG A 32 16.64 -6.72 3.82
N LEU A 33 16.54 -5.41 3.60
CA LEU A 33 17.21 -4.72 2.47
C LEU A 33 18.44 -3.92 2.92
N LEU A 34 18.82 -3.98 4.21
CA LEU A 34 19.99 -3.29 4.78
C LEU A 34 19.98 -1.77 4.54
N PHE A 35 18.79 -1.18 4.34
CA PHE A 35 18.64 0.26 4.24
C PHE A 35 19.00 0.93 5.57
N SER A 36 19.55 2.15 5.54
CA SER A 36 19.71 2.91 6.78
C SER A 36 18.32 3.19 7.38
N ARG A 37 18.23 3.33 8.71
CA ARG A 37 16.93 3.56 9.39
C ARG A 37 16.17 4.75 8.80
N LYS A 38 16.88 5.83 8.46
CA LYS A 38 16.28 7.02 7.83
C LYS A 38 15.72 6.70 6.45
N VAL A 39 16.51 6.03 5.60
CA VAL A 39 16.10 5.65 4.24
C VAL A 39 14.92 4.67 4.27
N ALA A 40 14.93 3.69 5.17
CA ALA A 40 13.84 2.73 5.31
C ALA A 40 12.50 3.42 5.66
N ILE A 41 12.53 4.41 6.56
CA ILE A 41 11.34 5.21 6.92
C ILE A 41 10.88 6.07 5.73
N GLU A 42 11.81 6.76 5.04
CA GLU A 42 11.48 7.59 3.88
C GLU A 42 10.84 6.77 2.75
N TYR A 43 11.39 5.57 2.47
CA TYR A 43 10.85 4.65 1.48
C TYR A 43 9.48 4.12 1.89
N ALA A 44 9.35 3.56 3.10
CA ALA A 44 8.07 3.03 3.59
C ALA A 44 6.98 4.10 3.58
N ALA A 45 7.28 5.32 4.05
CA ALA A 45 6.33 6.43 4.05
C ALA A 45 5.91 6.83 2.63
N SER A 46 6.87 6.92 1.70
CA SER A 46 6.58 7.28 0.31
C SER A 46 5.70 6.23 -0.39
N LEU A 47 5.99 4.95 -0.15
CA LEU A 47 5.24 3.84 -0.72
C LEU A 47 3.82 3.76 -0.16
N ASN A 48 3.67 3.82 1.16
CA ASN A 48 2.36 3.79 1.81
C ASN A 48 1.50 5.01 1.44
N LEU A 49 2.09 6.20 1.35
CA LEU A 49 1.38 7.41 0.95
C LEU A 49 0.93 7.31 -0.51
N LEU A 50 1.81 6.86 -1.42
CA LEU A 50 1.49 6.69 -2.83
C LEU A 50 0.41 5.62 -3.03
N SER A 51 0.53 4.47 -2.35
CA SER A 51 -0.48 3.42 -2.37
C SER A 51 -1.83 3.93 -1.86
N THR A 52 -1.83 4.65 -0.73
CA THR A 52 -3.04 5.28 -0.19
C THR A 52 -3.67 6.26 -1.20
N PHE A 53 -2.85 7.10 -1.83
CA PHE A 53 -3.32 8.04 -2.84
C PHE A 53 -3.93 7.32 -4.05
N MET A 54 -3.26 6.29 -4.57
CA MET A 54 -3.77 5.46 -5.66
C MET A 54 -5.06 4.73 -5.28
N GLY A 55 -5.17 4.26 -4.03
CA GLY A 55 -6.39 3.65 -3.51
C GLY A 55 -7.56 4.62 -3.49
N TRP A 56 -7.34 5.87 -3.05
CA TRP A 56 -8.39 6.91 -3.10
C TRP A 56 -8.77 7.29 -4.54
N LEU A 57 -7.81 7.41 -5.45
CA LEU A 57 -8.12 7.63 -6.87
C LEU A 57 -8.99 6.50 -7.44
N ALA A 58 -8.58 5.25 -7.24
CA ALA A 58 -9.35 4.09 -7.68
C ALA A 58 -10.75 4.06 -7.05
N PHE A 59 -10.86 4.41 -5.77
CA PHE A 59 -12.14 4.51 -5.08
C PHE A 59 -13.08 5.52 -5.77
N PHE A 60 -12.61 6.73 -6.08
CA PHE A 60 -13.44 7.75 -6.72
C PHE A 60 -13.86 7.36 -8.14
N GLU A 61 -12.97 6.72 -8.91
CA GLU A 61 -13.30 6.21 -10.25
C GLU A 61 -14.37 5.11 -10.19
N VAL A 62 -14.20 4.12 -9.30
CA VAL A 62 -15.18 3.05 -9.11
C VAL A 62 -16.51 3.61 -8.61
N GLN A 63 -16.46 4.56 -7.68
CA GLN A 63 -17.65 5.24 -7.15
C GLN A 63 -18.43 6.00 -8.23
N ALA A 64 -17.75 6.58 -9.22
CA ALA A 64 -18.38 7.31 -10.32
C ALA A 64 -19.15 6.38 -11.27
N LEU A 65 -18.71 5.12 -11.40
CA LEU A 65 -19.32 4.11 -12.27
C LEU A 65 -20.48 3.35 -11.61
N LEU A 66 -20.62 3.44 -10.29
CA LEU A 66 -21.61 2.68 -9.53
C LEU A 66 -23.04 3.25 -9.64
N PRO A 67 -24.07 2.40 -9.67
CA PRO A 67 -25.46 2.81 -9.52
C PRO A 67 -25.70 3.56 -8.20
N VAL A 68 -26.68 4.47 -8.19
CA VAL A 68 -26.96 5.38 -7.06
C VAL A 68 -27.12 4.63 -5.72
N GLU A 69 -27.82 3.50 -5.74
CA GLU A 69 -28.08 2.68 -4.55
C GLU A 69 -26.78 2.10 -3.95
N MET A 70 -25.92 1.53 -4.79
CA MET A 70 -24.62 0.98 -4.37
C MET A 70 -23.66 2.10 -3.95
N LYS A 71 -23.72 3.26 -4.62
CA LYS A 71 -22.90 4.42 -4.28
C LYS A 71 -23.20 4.92 -2.86
N VAL A 72 -24.48 5.06 -2.50
CA VAL A 72 -24.87 5.46 -1.14
C VAL A 72 -24.39 4.43 -0.13
N GLN A 73 -24.61 3.14 -0.40
CA GLN A 73 -24.19 2.07 0.50
C GLN A 73 -22.67 2.04 0.71
N LEU A 74 -21.89 2.24 -0.35
CA LEU A 74 -20.43 2.27 -0.32
C LEU A 74 -19.90 3.47 0.49
N ILE A 75 -20.45 4.67 0.27
CA ILE A 75 -20.09 5.87 1.03
C ILE A 75 -20.45 5.71 2.51
N SER A 76 -21.66 5.22 2.81
CA SER A 76 -22.11 4.97 4.18
C SER A 76 -21.23 3.96 4.90
N TYR A 77 -20.78 2.92 4.21
CA TYR A 77 -19.89 1.92 4.79
C TYR A 77 -18.49 2.48 5.05
N ILE A 78 -17.86 3.10 4.05
CA ILE A 78 -16.45 3.54 4.16
C ILE A 78 -16.29 4.79 5.02
N LEU A 79 -17.20 5.76 4.92
CA LEU A 79 -17.07 7.03 5.64
C LEU A 79 -17.74 7.00 7.02
N TYR A 80 -18.85 6.26 7.16
CA TYR A 80 -19.70 6.32 8.34
C TYR A 80 -19.77 5.01 9.13
N ASP A 81 -19.20 3.90 8.62
CA ASP A 81 -19.25 2.59 9.27
C ASP A 81 -20.69 2.10 9.54
N GLN A 82 -21.64 2.53 8.71
CA GLN A 82 -23.06 2.21 8.88
C GLN A 82 -23.57 1.44 7.68
N PRO A 83 -23.76 0.11 7.79
CA PRO A 83 -24.42 -0.66 6.75
C PRO A 83 -25.90 -0.24 6.68
N PHE A 84 -26.34 0.24 5.52
CA PHE A 84 -27.74 0.58 5.30
C PHE A 84 -28.55 -0.72 5.10
N PRO A 85 -29.65 -0.95 5.85
CA PRO A 85 -30.48 -2.12 5.65
C PRO A 85 -31.19 -2.03 4.29
N GLY A 86 -30.91 -2.97 3.42
CA GLY A 86 -31.49 -3.07 2.08
C GLY A 86 -31.36 -4.50 1.52
N PRO A 87 -32.00 -4.80 0.38
CA PRO A 87 -32.01 -6.16 -0.21
C PRO A 87 -30.60 -6.71 -0.53
N TRP A 88 -29.58 -5.86 -0.57
CA TRP A 88 -28.18 -6.20 -0.84
C TRP A 88 -27.35 -6.51 0.41
N ALA A 89 -27.92 -6.46 1.62
CA ALA A 89 -27.18 -6.59 2.87
C ALA A 89 -26.33 -7.88 2.99
N SER A 90 -26.78 -9.00 2.42
CA SER A 90 -26.03 -10.26 2.41
C SER A 90 -24.88 -10.29 1.39
N SER A 91 -25.07 -9.67 0.23
CA SER A 91 -24.05 -9.57 -0.83
C SER A 91 -22.92 -8.61 -0.47
N VAL A 92 -23.18 -7.63 0.39
CA VAL A 92 -22.20 -6.61 0.81
C VAL A 92 -21.00 -7.24 1.54
N ASN A 93 -21.21 -8.22 2.42
CA ASN A 93 -20.10 -8.89 3.11
C ASN A 93 -19.16 -9.63 2.15
N SER A 94 -19.72 -10.33 1.16
CA SER A 94 -18.91 -11.03 0.15
C SER A 94 -18.15 -10.05 -0.74
N PHE A 95 -18.81 -8.95 -1.13
CA PHE A 95 -18.19 -7.89 -1.91
C PHE A 95 -17.03 -7.23 -1.16
N LEU A 96 -17.21 -6.97 0.14
CA LEU A 96 -16.17 -6.37 1.00
C LEU A 96 -14.96 -7.28 1.19
N ILE A 97 -15.17 -8.57 1.40
CA ILE A 97 -14.08 -9.55 1.50
C ILE A 97 -13.32 -9.60 0.17
N LEU A 98 -14.03 -9.68 -0.95
CA LEU A 98 -13.41 -9.69 -2.28
C LEU A 98 -12.65 -8.39 -2.56
N SER A 99 -13.22 -7.24 -2.23
CA SER A 99 -12.58 -5.94 -2.42
C SER A 99 -11.35 -5.78 -1.53
N GLY A 100 -11.40 -6.27 -0.28
CA GLY A 100 -10.24 -6.27 0.62
C GLY A 100 -9.09 -7.12 0.08
N LEU A 101 -9.40 -8.33 -0.42
CA LEU A 101 -8.43 -9.21 -1.04
C LEU A 101 -7.82 -8.58 -2.30
N LEU A 102 -8.65 -7.99 -3.17
CA LEU A 102 -8.19 -7.33 -4.38
C LEU A 102 -7.31 -6.12 -4.05
N THR A 103 -7.72 -5.31 -3.06
CA THR A 103 -6.96 -4.14 -2.59
C THR A 103 -5.57 -4.56 -2.08
N PHE A 104 -5.47 -5.67 -1.34
CA PHE A 104 -4.18 -6.19 -0.90
C PHE A 104 -3.23 -6.47 -2.07
N PHE A 105 -3.68 -7.20 -3.09
CA PHE A 105 -2.85 -7.50 -4.26
C PHE A 105 -2.50 -6.25 -5.07
N CYS A 106 -3.45 -5.35 -5.24
CA CYS A 106 -3.21 -4.07 -5.91
C CYS A 106 -2.17 -3.22 -5.17
N THR A 107 -2.25 -3.12 -3.84
CA THR A 107 -1.27 -2.40 -3.02
C THR A 107 0.12 -3.00 -3.17
N VAL A 108 0.26 -4.31 -3.03
CA VAL A 108 1.55 -5.00 -3.24
C VAL A 108 2.12 -4.69 -4.62
N PHE A 109 1.28 -4.72 -5.67
CA PHE A 109 1.71 -4.41 -7.04
C PHE A 109 2.17 -2.95 -7.20
N VAL A 110 1.40 -2.01 -6.66
CA VAL A 110 1.74 -0.57 -6.67
C VAL A 110 3.06 -0.33 -5.96
N GLU A 111 3.26 -0.94 -4.79
CA GLU A 111 4.47 -0.75 -4.00
C GLU A 111 5.71 -1.35 -4.65
N LEU A 112 5.61 -2.55 -5.23
CA LEU A 112 6.72 -3.16 -5.98
C LEU A 112 7.13 -2.29 -7.17
N THR A 113 6.16 -1.79 -7.92
CA THR A 113 6.39 -0.90 -9.06
C THR A 113 7.04 0.41 -8.60
N SER A 114 6.49 1.01 -7.54
CA SER A 114 6.96 2.29 -6.99
C SER A 114 8.36 2.18 -6.39
N LEU A 115 8.66 1.09 -5.69
CA LEU A 115 9.98 0.82 -5.14
C LEU A 115 11.01 0.69 -6.26
N THR A 116 10.64 0.03 -7.37
CA THR A 116 11.52 -0.08 -8.56
C THR A 116 11.76 1.27 -9.22
N LEU A 117 10.71 2.10 -9.35
CA LEU A 117 10.83 3.45 -9.88
C LEU A 117 11.70 4.36 -9.00
N LEU A 118 11.52 4.30 -7.67
CA LEU A 118 12.34 5.05 -6.71
C LEU A 118 13.82 4.70 -6.85
N ASP A 119 14.15 3.43 -6.99
CA ASP A 119 15.54 3.01 -7.16
C ASP A 119 16.12 3.46 -8.49
N ILE A 120 15.38 3.38 -9.59
CA ILE A 120 15.84 3.92 -10.88
C ILE A 120 16.10 5.42 -10.78
N LEU A 121 15.25 6.16 -10.07
CA LEU A 121 15.41 7.60 -9.87
C LEU A 121 16.64 7.92 -8.99
N LEU A 122 16.86 7.15 -7.92
CA LEU A 122 18.03 7.30 -7.04
C LEU A 122 19.33 6.87 -7.73
N GLU A 123 19.34 5.77 -8.47
CA GLU A 123 20.49 5.31 -9.24
C GLU A 123 20.86 6.29 -10.35
N LYS A 124 19.87 6.86 -11.06
CA LYS A 124 20.13 7.95 -12.02
C LYS A 124 20.78 9.15 -11.37
N LYS A 125 20.41 9.50 -10.14
CA LYS A 125 21.07 10.56 -9.36
C LYS A 125 22.52 10.18 -9.05
N LYS A 126 22.76 8.96 -8.57
CA LYS A 126 24.11 8.46 -8.23
C LYS A 126 25.03 8.31 -9.45
N LEU A 127 24.50 7.86 -10.59
CA LEU A 127 25.24 7.73 -11.85
C LEU A 127 25.56 9.09 -12.47
N LYS A 128 24.68 10.09 -12.29
CA LYS A 128 24.98 11.48 -12.68
C LYS A 128 26.17 12.03 -11.88
N ASP A 129 26.30 11.65 -10.61
CA ASP A 129 27.44 12.02 -9.76
C ASP A 129 28.71 11.19 -10.08
N LEU A 130 28.58 9.94 -10.54
CA LEU A 130 29.69 9.03 -10.85
C LEU A 130 30.24 9.13 -12.27
N ASN A 131 29.52 9.77 -13.20
CA ASN A 131 29.95 9.91 -14.61
C ASN A 131 31.23 10.75 -14.80
N GLU A 132 31.90 11.19 -13.73
CA GLU A 132 33.29 11.67 -13.74
C GLU A 132 34.35 10.56 -13.68
N THR A 133 33.99 9.28 -13.46
CA THR A 133 34.99 8.19 -13.46
C THR A 133 34.54 6.93 -14.22
N LYS A 134 35.41 6.51 -15.14
CA LYS A 134 35.25 5.47 -16.17
C LYS A 134 34.73 4.13 -15.65
N ILE A 135 33.87 3.48 -16.44
CA ILE A 135 33.40 2.11 -16.17
C ILE A 135 33.89 1.12 -17.24
N ASN A 136 34.44 0.02 -16.72
CA ASN A 136 35.07 -1.11 -17.40
C ASN A 136 34.04 -2.24 -17.61
N ARG A 137 34.13 -2.95 -18.74
CA ARG A 137 32.97 -3.59 -19.41
C ARG A 137 32.93 -5.13 -19.37
N TYR A 138 33.47 -5.79 -18.33
CA TYR A 138 33.77 -7.24 -18.38
C TYR A 138 33.07 -8.17 -17.37
N ARG A 139 31.96 -7.76 -16.73
CA ARG A 139 31.33 -8.54 -15.62
C ARG A 139 29.87 -8.97 -15.85
N ASP A 140 29.41 -9.09 -17.09
CA ASP A 140 27.97 -9.05 -17.42
C ASP A 140 27.16 -10.34 -17.16
N LYS A 141 27.79 -11.53 -17.16
CA LYS A 141 27.05 -12.80 -16.97
C LYS A 141 26.81 -13.19 -15.50
N GLN A 142 27.79 -12.95 -14.62
CA GLN A 142 27.66 -13.26 -13.19
C GLN A 142 26.74 -12.25 -12.47
N LEU A 143 26.74 -10.99 -12.92
CA LEU A 143 25.84 -9.95 -12.43
C LEU A 143 24.36 -10.27 -12.68
N ARG A 144 24.01 -10.99 -13.75
CA ARG A 144 22.62 -11.32 -14.08
C ARG A 144 21.98 -12.30 -13.09
N THR A 145 22.73 -13.30 -12.62
CA THR A 145 22.22 -14.26 -11.64
C THR A 145 22.10 -13.63 -10.26
N GLU A 146 23.11 -12.85 -9.85
CA GLU A 146 23.09 -12.09 -8.59
C GLU A 146 21.97 -11.04 -8.58
N ALA A 147 21.71 -10.37 -9.72
CA ALA A 147 20.61 -9.42 -9.86
C ALA A 147 19.24 -10.11 -9.75
N ALA A 148 19.07 -11.29 -10.37
CA ALA A 148 17.82 -12.04 -10.30
C ALA A 148 17.47 -12.46 -8.86
N ASP A 149 18.46 -12.96 -8.11
CA ASP A 149 18.30 -13.34 -6.71
C ASP A 149 18.03 -12.12 -5.80
N ALA A 150 18.67 -10.98 -6.07
CA ALA A 150 18.39 -9.72 -5.37
C ALA A 150 16.94 -9.23 -5.61
N THR A 151 16.46 -9.27 -6.85
CA THR A 151 15.04 -8.95 -7.15
C THR A 151 14.09 -9.90 -6.45
N ARG A 152 14.37 -11.21 -6.44
CA ARG A 152 13.53 -12.20 -5.76
C ARG A 152 13.44 -11.95 -4.25
N ASN A 153 14.59 -11.72 -3.60
CA ASN A 153 14.64 -11.43 -2.16
C ASN A 153 13.89 -10.14 -1.83
N ARG A 154 13.95 -9.14 -2.70
CA ARG A 154 13.21 -7.89 -2.55
C ARG A 154 11.71 -8.04 -2.72
N THR A 155 11.25 -8.79 -3.74
CA THR A 155 9.82 -9.08 -3.91
C THR A 155 9.26 -9.81 -2.70
N LEU A 156 9.97 -10.83 -2.20
CA LEU A 156 9.57 -11.55 -0.99
C LEU A 156 9.56 -10.65 0.25
N THR A 157 10.53 -9.74 0.36
CA THR A 157 10.57 -8.77 1.46
C THR A 157 9.36 -7.85 1.44
N MET A 158 8.98 -7.29 0.28
CA MET A 158 7.78 -6.44 0.20
C MET A 158 6.48 -7.19 0.37
N LEU A 159 6.41 -8.44 -0.12
CA LEU A 159 5.24 -9.28 0.13
C LEU A 159 5.08 -9.56 1.63
N LEU A 160 6.18 -9.87 2.33
CA LEU A 160 6.18 -10.08 3.78
C LEU A 160 5.79 -8.80 4.52
N ALA A 161 6.35 -7.66 4.12
CA ALA A 161 6.07 -6.38 4.74
C ALA A 161 4.58 -6.02 4.64
N ASN A 162 4.01 -6.11 3.43
CA ASN A 162 2.58 -5.93 3.21
C ASN A 162 1.73 -6.94 3.98
N ALA A 163 2.10 -8.22 4.00
CA ALA A 163 1.35 -9.24 4.73
C ALA A 163 1.31 -8.94 6.23
N CYS A 164 2.41 -8.46 6.82
CA CYS A 164 2.45 -8.03 8.21
C CYS A 164 1.60 -6.78 8.46
N SER A 165 1.71 -5.76 7.60
CA SER A 165 0.91 -4.54 7.71
C SER A 165 -0.59 -4.80 7.62
N TYR A 166 -1.02 -5.55 6.59
CA TYR A 166 -2.42 -5.94 6.43
C TYR A 166 -2.91 -6.89 7.53
N GLY A 167 -2.05 -7.77 8.03
CA GLY A 167 -2.35 -8.60 9.19
C GLY A 167 -2.63 -7.78 10.45
N LEU A 168 -1.85 -6.72 10.69
CA LEU A 168 -2.08 -5.79 11.80
C LEU A 168 -3.37 -4.98 11.61
N ILE A 169 -3.62 -4.46 10.40
CA ILE A 169 -4.87 -3.75 10.07
C ILE A 169 -6.07 -4.67 10.35
N LEU A 170 -6.01 -5.91 9.89
CA LEU A 170 -7.07 -6.90 10.10
C LEU A 170 -7.28 -7.20 11.59
N LEU A 171 -6.20 -7.32 12.37
CA LEU A 171 -6.27 -7.50 13.82
C LEU A 171 -6.94 -6.30 14.51
N VAL A 172 -6.59 -5.07 14.12
CA VAL A 172 -7.24 -3.85 14.65
C VAL A 172 -8.72 -3.83 14.31
N LEU A 173 -9.08 -4.24 13.09
CA LEU A 173 -10.49 -4.34 12.66
C LEU A 173 -11.26 -5.44 13.42
N LEU A 174 -10.63 -6.58 13.70
CA LEU A 174 -11.24 -7.66 14.48
C LEU A 174 -11.47 -7.25 15.94
N LEU A 175 -10.48 -6.60 16.57
CA LEU A 175 -10.64 -6.08 17.93
C LEU A 175 -11.80 -5.09 18.04
N ARG A 176 -11.97 -4.25 17.01
CA ARG A 176 -13.11 -3.34 16.90
C ARG A 176 -14.44 -4.06 16.66
N ALA A 177 -14.45 -5.17 15.93
CA ALA A 177 -15.68 -5.91 15.68
C ALA A 177 -16.19 -6.65 16.93
N VAL A 178 -15.29 -6.96 17.86
CA VAL A 178 -15.59 -7.71 19.09
C VAL A 178 -15.86 -6.78 20.29
N GLY A 179 -15.37 -5.54 20.28
CA GLY A 179 -15.53 -4.55 21.36
C GLY A 179 -16.54 -3.46 21.04
#